data_AF-A0A916T5P8-F1
#
_entry.id   AF-A0A916T5P8-F1
#
_cell.length_a   1.000
_cell.length_b   1.000
_cell.length_c   1.000
_cell.angle_alpha   90.00
_cell.angle_beta   90.00
_cell.angle_gamma   90.00
#
_symmetry.space_group_name_H-M   'P 1'
#
loop_
_entity.id
_entity.type
_entity.pdbx_description
1 polymer ?
#
loop_
_entity_poly.entity_id
_entity_poly.type
_entity_poly.pdbx_seq_one_letter_code
_entity_poly.pdbx_strand_id
1 'polypeptide(L)'
;MPRPNAAMLLLVGLVAADVVLVTGAIRSTHVDTAQMARAMDSATAPTSAAPSPKGSAATATAQSETKSGSGKVIVAALSDKRAWRAVSSSVICSPDSEAADIGRSQNGGKDWTTVKVPLNTVSGLSYAGGRVIATGMDASCQPAAYALSSSDAPSVTTKEPTWVIDPADPTKLMSSGGSVAKQPCSSGLLDIAANSKSDVVALCGDHSIEHSTTAGDSWQQERGGSKVLAIATGTNTIFTASRAKCGISVAAVPGGDNTNCVAGTKDWSGPVDMTIVGGTVWLATADDAVTEPVADFT
;
A
#
# COMPACT_ATOMS: atom_id res chain seq x y z
N MET A 1 14.41 -49.36 45.00
CA MET A 1 13.90 -48.73 43.76
C MET A 1 13.14 -47.47 44.15
N PRO A 2 13.66 -46.28 43.84
CA PRO A 2 13.01 -45.01 44.18
C PRO A 2 11.73 -44.84 43.35
N ARG A 3 10.60 -44.61 44.01
CA ARG A 3 9.33 -44.28 43.34
C ARG A 3 9.46 -42.88 42.75
N PRO A 4 9.14 -42.66 41.46
CA PRO A 4 9.20 -41.33 40.87
C PRO A 4 8.22 -40.40 41.61
N ASN A 5 8.73 -39.23 42.00
CA ASN A 5 7.93 -38.19 42.66
C ASN A 5 6.82 -37.73 41.73
N ALA A 6 5.57 -37.74 42.21
CA ALA A 6 4.39 -37.33 41.45
C ALA A 6 4.53 -35.92 40.83
N ALA A 7 5.29 -35.03 41.47
CA ALA A 7 5.61 -33.70 40.95
C ALA A 7 6.38 -33.72 39.62
N MET A 8 7.25 -34.71 39.40
CA MET A 8 8.03 -34.83 38.16
C MET A 8 7.15 -35.26 36.99
N LEU A 9 6.15 -36.12 37.23
CA LEU A 9 5.19 -36.54 36.20
C LEU A 9 4.26 -35.39 35.77
N LEU A 10 3.85 -34.53 36.71
CA LEU A 10 3.05 -33.36 36.41
C LEU A 10 3.82 -32.35 35.52
N LEU A 11 5.09 -32.11 35.83
CA LEU A 11 5.93 -31.17 35.10
C LEU A 11 6.17 -31.63 33.66
N VAL A 12 6.43 -32.92 33.45
CA VAL A 12 6.58 -33.52 32.12
C VAL A 12 5.29 -33.41 31.30
N GLY A 13 4.13 -33.61 31.95
CA GLY A 13 2.82 -33.45 31.29
C GLY A 13 2.56 -32.01 30.82
N LEU A 14 2.89 -31.01 31.64
CA LEU A 14 2.73 -29.60 31.28
C LEU A 14 3.66 -29.19 30.13
N VAL A 15 4.92 -29.62 30.15
CA VAL A 15 5.86 -29.36 29.05
C VAL A 15 5.40 -30.01 27.75
N ALA A 16 4.90 -31.24 27.79
CA ALA A 16 4.37 -31.90 26.60
C ALA A 16 3.13 -31.19 26.02
N ALA A 17 2.22 -30.71 26.88
CA ALA A 17 1.05 -29.95 26.46
C ALA A 17 1.45 -28.60 25.82
N ASP A 18 2.44 -27.92 26.37
CA ASP A 18 2.93 -26.64 25.86
C ASP A 18 3.61 -26.81 24.49
N VAL A 19 4.43 -27.85 24.32
CA VAL A 19 5.02 -28.20 23.01
C VAL A 19 3.95 -28.50 21.96
N VAL A 20 2.87 -29.22 22.32
CA VAL A 20 1.77 -29.51 21.39
C VAL A 20 0.99 -28.23 21.02
N LEU A 21 0.75 -27.33 21.98
CA LEU A 21 0.09 -26.05 21.73
C LEU A 21 0.92 -25.14 20.84
N VAL A 22 2.22 -25.00 21.11
CA VAL A 22 3.14 -24.18 20.29
C VAL A 22 3.29 -24.78 18.88
N THR A 23 3.43 -26.10 18.76
CA THR A 23 3.54 -26.76 17.43
C THR A 23 2.24 -26.66 16.64
N GLY A 24 1.08 -26.73 17.31
CA GLY A 24 -0.24 -26.52 16.69
C GLY A 24 -0.45 -25.08 16.22
N ALA A 25 -0.05 -24.10 17.04
CA ALA A 25 -0.13 -22.68 16.70
C ALA A 25 0.75 -22.31 15.49
N ILE A 26 1.96 -22.89 15.39
CA ILE A 26 2.86 -22.64 14.25
C ILE A 26 2.31 -23.26 12.96
N ARG A 27 1.68 -24.45 13.02
CA ARG A 27 1.06 -25.07 11.83
C ARG A 27 -0.21 -24.37 11.35
N SER A 28 -0.89 -23.58 12.19
CA SER A 28 -2.14 -22.91 11.83
C SER A 28 -1.95 -21.55 11.12
N THR A 29 -0.71 -21.12 10.88
CA THR A 29 -0.41 -19.87 10.17
C THR A 29 0.02 -20.05 8.72
N HIS A 30 -0.18 -21.24 8.14
CA HIS A 30 -0.19 -21.38 6.69
C HIS A 30 -1.38 -20.61 6.13
N VAL A 31 -1.17 -19.32 5.86
CA VAL A 31 -1.94 -18.57 4.88
C VAL A 31 -1.89 -19.42 3.62
N ASP A 32 -3.04 -19.92 3.20
CA ASP A 32 -3.18 -20.70 1.98
C ASP A 32 -2.90 -19.77 0.80
N THR A 33 -1.63 -19.64 0.44
CA THR A 33 -1.16 -18.91 -0.73
C THR A 33 -1.77 -19.50 -2.01
N ALA A 34 -2.21 -20.76 -2.00
CA ALA A 34 -2.96 -21.35 -3.10
C ALA A 34 -4.41 -20.84 -3.17
N GLN A 35 -5.03 -20.35 -2.10
CA GLN A 35 -6.30 -19.62 -2.19
C GLN A 35 -6.14 -18.21 -2.78
N MET A 36 -5.04 -17.51 -2.47
CA MET A 36 -4.70 -16.25 -3.15
C MET A 36 -4.41 -16.48 -4.65
N ALA A 37 -3.71 -17.57 -5.01
CA ALA A 37 -3.48 -17.94 -6.41
C ALA A 37 -4.75 -18.42 -7.14
N ARG A 38 -5.62 -19.23 -6.49
CA ARG A 38 -6.87 -19.72 -7.11
C ARG A 38 -7.93 -18.65 -7.29
N ALA A 39 -7.95 -17.62 -6.44
CA ALA A 39 -8.76 -16.44 -6.67
C ALA A 39 -8.32 -15.65 -7.93
N MET A 40 -7.08 -15.83 -8.39
CA MET A 40 -6.56 -15.24 -9.63
C MET A 40 -6.72 -16.16 -10.85
N ASP A 41 -6.58 -17.48 -10.70
CA ASP A 41 -6.74 -18.45 -11.81
C ASP A 41 -8.17 -18.54 -12.38
N SER A 42 -9.18 -18.09 -11.64
CA SER A 42 -10.57 -18.04 -12.16
C SER A 42 -10.84 -16.84 -13.08
N ALA A 43 -9.84 -16.01 -13.42
CA ALA A 43 -10.03 -14.78 -14.19
C ALA A 43 -9.47 -14.76 -15.62
N THR A 44 -8.84 -15.83 -16.13
CA THR A 44 -8.31 -15.78 -17.51
C THR A 44 -8.34 -17.12 -18.24
N ALA A 45 -9.48 -17.44 -18.85
CA ALA A 45 -9.46 -18.27 -20.05
C ALA A 45 -9.09 -17.37 -21.25
N PRO A 46 -8.12 -17.74 -22.10
CA PRO A 46 -7.80 -16.97 -23.29
C PRO A 46 -8.97 -17.03 -24.27
N THR A 47 -9.70 -15.92 -24.40
CA THR A 47 -10.68 -15.76 -25.49
C THR A 47 -9.89 -15.41 -26.75
N SER A 48 -9.97 -16.28 -27.75
CA SER A 48 -9.35 -16.09 -29.06
C SER A 48 -9.80 -14.76 -29.67
N ALA A 49 -8.85 -13.89 -30.01
CA ALA A 49 -9.11 -12.55 -30.49
C ALA A 49 -9.75 -12.56 -31.89
N ALA A 50 -10.91 -11.94 -32.01
CA ALA A 50 -11.52 -11.60 -33.30
C ALA A 50 -10.76 -10.42 -33.96
N PRO A 51 -10.66 -10.38 -35.31
CA PRO A 51 -9.97 -9.30 -36.02
C PRO A 51 -10.65 -7.94 -35.78
N SER A 52 -9.84 -6.95 -35.38
CA SER A 52 -10.30 -5.60 -35.07
C SER A 52 -10.76 -4.83 -36.32
N PRO A 53 -11.90 -4.13 -36.27
CA PRO A 53 -12.25 -3.15 -37.29
C PRO A 53 -11.37 -1.90 -37.17
N LYS A 54 -10.92 -1.37 -38.31
CA LYS A 54 -10.30 -0.03 -38.43
C LYS A 54 -11.31 1.02 -37.96
N GLY A 55 -11.11 1.55 -36.75
CA GLY A 55 -11.92 2.61 -36.16
C GLY A 55 -11.13 3.91 -36.04
N SER A 56 -11.77 5.00 -36.46
CA SER A 56 -11.30 6.38 -36.50
C SER A 56 -10.58 6.89 -35.25
N ALA A 57 -9.60 7.77 -35.47
CA ALA A 57 -8.92 8.54 -34.44
C ALA A 57 -9.93 9.27 -33.55
N ALA A 58 -9.98 8.89 -32.27
CA ALA A 58 -10.66 9.65 -31.24
C ALA A 58 -9.80 10.86 -30.90
N THR A 59 -10.35 12.05 -31.10
CA THR A 59 -9.79 13.31 -30.60
C THR A 59 -9.74 13.23 -29.08
N ALA A 60 -8.54 13.12 -28.52
CA ALA A 60 -8.31 13.22 -27.08
C ALA A 60 -8.71 14.63 -26.62
N THR A 61 -9.79 14.71 -25.85
CA THR A 61 -10.17 15.95 -25.16
C THR A 61 -9.07 16.25 -24.15
N ALA A 62 -8.34 17.34 -24.34
CA ALA A 62 -7.33 17.81 -23.41
C ALA A 62 -7.98 17.98 -22.03
N GLN A 63 -7.60 17.13 -21.09
CA GLN A 63 -7.96 17.25 -19.67
C GLN A 63 -7.31 18.54 -19.15
N SER A 64 -8.12 19.43 -18.60
CA SER A 64 -7.70 20.74 -18.09
C SER A 64 -6.47 20.63 -17.19
N GLU A 65 -5.51 21.51 -17.41
CA GLU A 65 -4.30 21.68 -16.60
C GLU A 65 -4.65 21.98 -15.13
N THR A 66 -4.80 20.93 -14.32
CA THR A 66 -4.87 21.06 -12.88
C THR A 66 -3.47 21.40 -12.38
N LYS A 67 -3.30 22.65 -11.98
CA LYS A 67 -2.12 23.22 -11.33
C LYS A 67 -1.44 22.19 -10.41
N SER A 68 -0.20 21.80 -10.75
CA SER A 68 0.66 20.94 -9.94
C SER A 68 0.80 21.51 -8.52
N GLY A 69 -0.10 21.08 -7.63
CA GLY A 69 -0.07 21.44 -6.22
C GLY A 69 0.98 20.60 -5.51
N SER A 70 1.58 21.13 -4.46
CA SER A 70 2.50 20.45 -3.54
C SER A 70 1.81 19.37 -2.69
N GLY A 71 0.84 18.65 -3.26
CA GLY A 71 0.08 17.61 -2.59
C GLY A 71 0.86 16.31 -2.45
N LYS A 72 0.25 15.32 -1.79
CA LYS A 72 0.67 13.93 -1.79
C LYS A 72 -0.22 13.16 -2.75
N VAL A 73 0.36 12.23 -3.51
CA VAL A 73 -0.37 11.21 -4.25
C VAL A 73 -0.37 9.95 -3.40
N ILE A 74 -1.50 9.25 -3.35
CA ILE A 74 -1.62 7.98 -2.64
C ILE A 74 -2.33 7.00 -3.57
N VAL A 75 -1.76 5.82 -3.81
CA VAL A 75 -2.31 4.80 -4.71
C VAL A 75 -2.46 3.45 -3.99
N ALA A 76 -3.60 2.79 -4.19
CA ALA A 76 -3.82 1.42 -3.74
C ALA A 76 -4.49 0.61 -4.85
N ALA A 77 -3.91 -0.54 -5.18
CA ALA A 77 -4.37 -1.37 -6.29
C ALA A 77 -5.04 -2.67 -5.81
N LEU A 78 -6.06 -3.09 -6.56
CA LEU A 78 -6.79 -4.35 -6.38
C LEU A 78 -6.39 -5.40 -7.42
N SER A 79 -5.90 -4.96 -8.58
CA SER A 79 -5.32 -5.81 -9.63
C SER A 79 -4.46 -4.96 -10.56
N ASP A 80 -3.88 -5.58 -11.58
CA ASP A 80 -3.23 -4.95 -12.75
C ASP A 80 -4.08 -3.87 -13.48
N LYS A 81 -5.40 -3.89 -13.32
CA LYS A 81 -6.35 -2.99 -14.00
C LYS A 81 -7.09 -2.06 -13.06
N ARG A 82 -7.25 -2.44 -11.79
CA ARG A 82 -8.12 -1.74 -10.84
C ARG A 82 -7.29 -1.12 -9.74
N ALA A 83 -7.41 0.20 -9.60
CA ALA A 83 -6.74 0.95 -8.54
C ALA A 83 -7.58 2.14 -8.08
N TRP A 84 -7.23 2.66 -6.91
CA TRP A 84 -7.74 3.89 -6.34
C TRP A 84 -6.58 4.84 -6.13
N ARG A 85 -6.83 6.13 -6.36
CA ARG A 85 -5.85 7.20 -6.20
C ARG A 85 -6.47 8.37 -5.46
N ALA A 86 -5.80 8.84 -4.41
CA ALA A 86 -6.11 10.11 -3.78
C ALA A 86 -5.01 11.12 -4.12
N VAL A 87 -5.40 12.36 -4.37
CA VAL A 87 -4.48 13.51 -4.48
C VAL A 87 -4.85 14.45 -3.35
N SER A 88 -4.03 14.46 -2.31
CA SER A 88 -4.29 15.19 -1.08
C SER A 88 -3.42 16.44 -1.06
N SER A 89 -4.00 17.63 -0.93
CA SER A 89 -3.21 18.81 -0.58
C SER A 89 -2.69 18.68 0.86
N SER A 90 -1.78 19.56 1.28
CA SER A 90 -1.39 19.68 2.69
C SER A 90 -2.60 19.58 3.62
N VAL A 91 -2.51 18.72 4.64
CA VAL A 91 -3.62 18.40 5.53
C VAL A 91 -4.06 19.67 6.26
N ILE A 92 -5.19 20.23 5.83
CA ILE A 92 -5.88 21.29 6.55
C ILE A 92 -7.29 20.77 6.77
N CYS A 93 -7.55 20.26 7.97
CA CYS A 93 -8.92 19.94 8.31
C CYS A 93 -9.66 21.22 8.70
N SER A 94 -10.56 21.64 7.83
CA SER A 94 -11.56 22.68 8.13
C SER A 94 -12.95 22.03 8.17
N PRO A 95 -13.80 22.32 9.16
CA PRO A 95 -15.17 21.80 9.23
C PRO A 95 -16.03 22.12 7.99
N ASP A 96 -15.67 23.17 7.26
CA ASP A 96 -16.36 23.62 6.05
C ASP A 96 -15.77 23.03 4.75
N SER A 97 -14.81 22.10 4.85
CA SER A 97 -14.21 21.49 3.66
C SER A 97 -15.18 20.56 2.97
N GLU A 98 -15.11 20.51 1.65
CA GLU A 98 -15.85 19.53 0.87
C GLU A 98 -15.32 18.11 1.08
N ALA A 99 -16.18 17.13 0.83
CA ALA A 99 -15.80 15.73 0.72
C ALA A 99 -14.69 15.54 -0.32
N ALA A 100 -13.67 14.78 0.05
CA ALA A 100 -12.48 14.50 -0.72
C ALA A 100 -12.81 13.68 -1.97
N ASP A 101 -12.12 14.00 -3.04
CA ASP A 101 -12.17 13.27 -4.29
C ASP A 101 -11.13 12.14 -4.30
N ILE A 102 -11.59 10.93 -4.59
CA ILE A 102 -10.72 9.79 -4.87
C ILE A 102 -10.99 9.32 -6.29
N GLY A 103 -9.95 9.21 -7.10
CA GLY A 103 -10.01 8.61 -8.42
C GLY A 103 -10.10 7.09 -8.33
N ARG A 104 -10.96 6.50 -9.16
CA ARG A 104 -11.05 5.06 -9.38
C ARG A 104 -10.70 4.72 -10.82
N SER A 105 -9.73 3.85 -11.03
CA SER A 105 -9.40 3.29 -12.34
C SER A 105 -9.86 1.84 -12.47
N GLN A 106 -10.27 1.46 -13.68
CA GLN A 106 -10.64 0.10 -14.06
C GLN A 106 -9.82 -0.42 -15.26
N ASN A 107 -8.85 0.36 -15.75
CA ASN A 107 -8.14 0.11 -17.00
C ASN A 107 -6.64 0.38 -16.91
N GLY A 108 -6.02 0.13 -15.75
CA GLY A 108 -4.57 0.28 -15.59
C GLY A 108 -4.14 1.74 -15.46
N GLY A 109 -5.01 2.62 -14.95
CA GLY A 109 -4.67 4.02 -14.72
C GLY A 109 -4.87 4.94 -15.92
N LYS A 110 -5.34 4.40 -17.06
CA LYS A 110 -5.58 5.18 -18.28
C LYS A 110 -6.67 6.23 -18.09
N ASP A 111 -7.73 5.86 -17.37
CA ASP A 111 -8.81 6.78 -16.98
C ASP A 111 -9.11 6.65 -15.48
N TRP A 112 -9.58 7.77 -14.91
CA TRP A 112 -9.96 7.90 -13.50
C TRP A 112 -11.38 8.46 -13.38
N THR A 113 -12.27 7.69 -12.78
CA THR A 113 -13.60 8.17 -12.37
C THR A 113 -13.54 8.72 -10.96
N THR A 114 -13.95 9.96 -10.77
CA THR A 114 -13.99 10.60 -9.45
C THR A 114 -15.11 10.04 -8.57
N VAL A 115 -14.77 9.72 -7.32
CA VAL A 115 -15.69 9.26 -6.27
C VAL A 115 -15.51 10.15 -5.05
N LYS A 116 -16.61 10.75 -4.58
CA LYS A 116 -16.62 11.53 -3.34
C LYS A 116 -16.62 10.59 -2.13
N VAL A 117 -15.68 10.79 -1.22
CA VAL A 117 -15.62 10.06 0.06
C VAL A 117 -15.88 11.04 1.20
N PRO A 118 -16.65 10.69 2.25
CA PRO A 118 -16.95 11.58 3.39
C PRO A 118 -15.74 11.82 4.34
N LEU A 119 -14.59 12.12 3.76
CA LEU A 119 -13.38 12.58 4.40
C LEU A 119 -13.08 13.98 3.86
N ASN A 120 -12.58 14.89 4.68
CA ASN A 120 -12.10 16.20 4.21
C ASN A 120 -10.71 16.08 3.57
N THR A 121 -9.89 15.17 4.09
CA THR A 121 -8.54 14.89 3.59
C THR A 121 -8.28 13.41 3.63
N VAL A 122 -7.61 12.86 2.60
CA VAL A 122 -7.16 11.46 2.60
C VAL A 122 -5.68 11.43 2.96
N SER A 123 -5.33 10.69 4.00
CA SER A 123 -3.94 10.48 4.45
C SER A 123 -3.39 9.09 4.09
N GLY A 124 -4.26 8.14 3.76
CA GLY A 124 -3.85 6.79 3.38
C GLY A 124 -4.91 6.03 2.58
N LEU A 125 -4.42 5.18 1.66
CA LEU A 125 -5.19 4.13 1.01
C LEU A 125 -4.48 2.81 1.30
N SER A 126 -5.24 1.78 1.68
CA SER A 126 -4.67 0.45 1.96
C SER A 126 -5.59 -0.66 1.49
N TYR A 127 -5.04 -1.84 1.26
CA TYR A 127 -5.82 -3.02 0.94
C TYR A 127 -6.16 -3.80 2.23
N ALA A 128 -7.45 -4.03 2.48
CA ALA A 128 -7.89 -4.86 3.60
C ALA A 128 -9.14 -5.68 3.24
N GLY A 129 -9.02 -7.00 3.31
CA GLY A 129 -10.15 -7.92 3.15
C GLY A 129 -10.89 -7.77 1.81
N GLY A 130 -10.16 -7.72 0.69
CA GLY A 130 -10.73 -7.66 -0.66
C GLY A 130 -11.16 -6.27 -1.11
N ARG A 131 -10.89 -5.22 -0.32
CA ARG A 131 -11.32 -3.84 -0.58
C ARG A 131 -10.19 -2.87 -0.34
N VAL A 132 -10.29 -1.69 -0.94
CA VAL A 132 -9.45 -0.55 -0.56
C VAL A 132 -10.12 0.18 0.59
N ILE A 133 -9.36 0.55 1.60
CA ILE A 133 -9.79 1.37 2.73
C ILE A 133 -9.15 2.74 2.57
N ALA A 134 -9.97 3.78 2.48
CA ALA A 134 -9.52 5.17 2.55
C ALA A 134 -9.56 5.65 3.99
N THR A 135 -8.52 6.36 4.40
CA THR A 135 -8.36 6.89 5.75
C THR A 135 -7.92 8.34 5.73
N GLY A 136 -8.32 9.07 6.75
CA GLY A 136 -8.08 10.51 6.81
C GLY A 136 -8.89 11.20 7.90
N MET A 137 -9.16 12.49 7.72
CA MET A 137 -10.00 13.28 8.63
C MET A 137 -11.42 13.40 8.08
N ASP A 138 -12.43 13.25 8.91
CA ASP A 138 -13.83 13.55 8.57
C ASP A 138 -14.16 15.06 8.71
N ALA A 139 -15.43 15.41 8.49
CA ALA A 139 -15.94 16.78 8.62
C ALA A 139 -15.83 17.35 10.06
N SER A 140 -15.71 16.49 11.08
CA SER A 140 -15.50 16.88 12.48
C SER A 140 -14.01 16.94 12.85
N CYS A 141 -13.13 16.81 11.86
CA CYS A 141 -11.69 16.69 12.07
C CYS A 141 -11.32 15.56 13.03
N GLN A 142 -12.04 14.44 12.92
CA GLN A 142 -11.69 13.20 13.61
C GLN A 142 -11.16 12.17 12.60
N PRO A 143 -10.22 11.30 13.00
CA PRO A 143 -9.80 10.19 12.17
C PRO A 143 -10.97 9.30 11.79
N ALA A 144 -11.11 8.98 10.51
CA ALA A 144 -12.16 8.11 10.00
C ALA A 144 -11.67 7.20 8.87
N ALA A 145 -12.40 6.11 8.64
CA ALA A 145 -12.10 5.13 7.61
C ALA A 145 -13.35 4.73 6.81
N TYR A 146 -13.19 4.62 5.50
CA TYR A 146 -14.24 4.22 4.56
C TYR A 146 -13.77 3.09 3.66
N ALA A 147 -14.59 2.05 3.56
CA ALA A 147 -14.37 0.99 2.60
C ALA A 147 -14.84 1.46 1.21
N LEU A 148 -13.95 1.33 0.24
CA LEU A 148 -14.19 1.63 -1.17
C LEU A 148 -14.51 0.34 -1.91
N SER A 149 -15.61 0.32 -2.68
CA SER A 149 -16.01 -0.81 -3.50
C SER A 149 -16.12 -0.41 -4.98
N SER A 150 -16.04 -1.39 -5.87
CA SER A 150 -16.11 -1.15 -7.32
C SER A 150 -17.48 -0.74 -7.82
N SER A 151 -18.55 -1.01 -7.07
CA SER A 151 -19.95 -0.84 -7.51
C SER A 151 -20.80 0.03 -6.60
N ASP A 152 -20.37 0.26 -5.36
CA ASP A 152 -21.21 0.87 -4.33
C ASP A 152 -20.61 2.20 -3.85
N ALA A 153 -21.46 2.99 -3.21
CA ALA A 153 -21.01 4.18 -2.50
C ALA A 153 -20.00 3.81 -1.39
N PRO A 154 -19.02 4.69 -1.09
CA PRO A 154 -18.16 4.51 0.07
C PRO A 154 -18.99 4.29 1.33
N SER A 155 -18.57 3.33 2.15
CA SER A 155 -19.28 2.95 3.38
C SER A 155 -18.38 3.08 4.58
N VAL A 156 -18.92 3.61 5.68
CA VAL A 156 -18.21 3.66 6.97
C VAL A 156 -17.78 2.25 7.34
N THR A 157 -16.55 2.12 7.82
CA THR A 157 -16.05 0.83 8.26
C THR A 157 -15.25 0.97 9.55
N THR A 158 -15.40 -0.02 10.43
CA THR A 158 -14.52 -0.24 11.58
C THR A 158 -13.32 -1.11 11.22
N LYS A 159 -13.20 -1.53 9.95
CA LYS A 159 -11.98 -2.17 9.46
C LYS A 159 -10.90 -1.12 9.42
N GLU A 160 -10.13 -1.06 10.50
CA GLU A 160 -9.00 -0.19 10.58
C GLU A 160 -7.97 -0.63 9.52
N PRO A 161 -7.42 0.32 8.75
CA PRO A 161 -6.19 0.04 8.03
C PRO A 161 -5.17 -0.48 9.03
N THR A 162 -4.35 -1.41 8.61
CA THR A 162 -3.38 -2.01 9.51
C THR A 162 -2.30 -1.01 9.91
N TRP A 163 -2.02 -0.06 9.01
CA TRP A 163 -1.01 0.98 9.15
C TRP A 163 -1.48 2.25 8.46
N VAL A 164 -1.39 3.38 9.15
CA VAL A 164 -1.62 4.71 8.56
C VAL A 164 -0.70 5.75 9.16
N ILE A 165 -0.32 6.72 8.33
CA ILE A 165 0.20 7.99 8.83
C ILE A 165 -0.96 8.73 9.49
N ASP A 166 -0.76 9.15 10.75
CA ASP A 166 -1.75 9.86 11.54
C ASP A 166 -2.19 11.11 10.77
N PRO A 167 -3.47 11.20 10.39
CA PRO A 167 -3.96 12.35 9.64
C PRO A 167 -3.91 13.65 10.44
N ALA A 168 -3.87 13.60 11.78
CA ALA A 168 -3.72 14.79 12.62
C ALA A 168 -2.25 15.19 12.84
N ASP A 169 -1.31 14.26 12.67
CA ASP A 169 0.12 14.47 12.86
C ASP A 169 0.93 13.62 11.87
N PRO A 170 1.33 14.16 10.70
CA PRO A 170 1.99 13.38 9.67
C PRO A 170 3.38 12.87 10.05
N THR A 171 3.89 13.19 11.25
CA THR A 171 5.11 12.61 11.80
C THR A 171 4.89 11.31 12.56
N LYS A 172 3.63 10.96 12.83
CA LYS A 172 3.26 9.78 13.58
C LYS A 172 2.67 8.70 12.70
N LEU A 173 3.07 7.47 13.00
CA LEU A 173 2.49 6.25 12.48
C LEU A 173 1.48 5.69 13.50
N MET A 174 0.37 5.18 12.98
CA MET A 174 -0.63 4.45 13.74
C MET A 174 -0.77 3.03 13.20
N SER A 175 -1.05 2.09 14.11
CA SER A 175 -1.39 0.70 13.80
C SER A 175 -2.59 0.27 14.62
N SER A 176 -3.56 -0.39 13.98
CA SER A 176 -4.78 -0.90 14.65
C SER A 176 -5.44 0.16 15.56
N GLY A 177 -5.62 1.38 15.02
CA GLY A 177 -6.32 2.47 15.70
C GLY A 177 -5.53 3.18 16.80
N GLY A 178 -4.32 2.74 17.12
CA GLY A 178 -3.45 3.32 18.14
C GLY A 178 -2.12 3.83 17.61
N SER A 179 -1.47 4.72 18.36
CA SER A 179 -0.11 5.16 18.06
C SER A 179 0.89 4.02 18.25
N VAL A 180 1.88 3.92 17.36
CA VAL A 180 2.97 2.95 17.51
C VAL A 180 3.90 3.38 18.65
N ALA A 181 4.42 2.40 19.39
CA ALA A 181 5.23 2.67 20.58
C ALA A 181 6.54 3.40 20.25
N LYS A 182 7.12 3.13 19.08
CA LYS A 182 8.33 3.81 18.57
C LYS A 182 8.09 4.26 17.14
N GLN A 183 8.29 5.56 16.91
CA GLN A 183 8.21 6.12 15.57
C GLN A 183 9.47 5.75 14.77
N PRO A 184 9.33 5.34 13.50
CA PRO A 184 10.48 4.98 12.65
C PRO A 184 11.36 6.19 12.34
N CYS A 185 10.75 7.35 12.13
CA CYS A 185 11.39 8.50 11.50
C CYS A 185 11.50 9.67 12.49
N SER A 186 12.70 10.24 12.60
CA SER A 186 12.91 11.51 13.32
C SER A 186 12.64 12.74 12.45
N SER A 187 12.71 12.56 11.12
CA SER A 187 12.57 13.59 10.07
C SER A 187 11.15 13.71 9.51
N GLY A 188 10.18 12.98 10.08
CA GLY A 188 8.81 12.85 9.56
C GLY A 188 8.62 11.66 8.62
N LEU A 189 7.37 11.29 8.34
CA LEU A 189 7.00 10.21 7.43
C LEU A 189 6.61 10.78 6.06
N LEU A 190 7.21 10.24 5.00
CA LEU A 190 6.82 10.54 3.62
C LEU A 190 5.82 9.51 3.11
N ASP A 191 6.12 8.23 3.33
CA ASP A 191 5.37 7.12 2.77
C ASP A 191 5.44 5.87 3.63
N ILE A 192 4.46 4.97 3.48
CA ILE A 192 4.39 3.69 4.18
C ILE A 192 3.93 2.58 3.25
N ALA A 193 4.54 1.42 3.37
CA ALA A 193 4.11 0.21 2.67
C ALA A 193 4.02 -0.93 3.68
N ALA A 194 2.85 -1.55 3.80
CA ALA A 194 2.63 -2.64 4.75
C ALA A 194 2.24 -3.92 4.03
N ASN A 195 2.94 -4.99 4.38
CA ASN A 195 2.65 -6.34 3.90
C ASN A 195 1.75 -7.11 4.90
N SER A 196 1.85 -6.80 6.20
CA SER A 196 1.02 -7.42 7.23
C SER A 196 0.83 -6.54 8.47
N LYS A 197 0.20 -7.08 9.52
CA LYS A 197 0.10 -6.40 10.83
C LYS A 197 1.42 -6.20 11.53
N SER A 198 2.39 -7.06 11.26
CA SER A 198 3.71 -6.98 11.89
C SER A 198 4.80 -6.47 10.95
N ASP A 199 4.56 -6.53 9.64
CA ASP A 199 5.50 -6.21 8.57
C ASP A 199 5.11 -4.90 7.88
N VAL A 200 5.89 -3.85 8.14
CA VAL A 200 5.70 -2.50 7.62
C VAL A 200 7.04 -1.83 7.32
N VAL A 201 7.06 -1.09 6.22
CA VAL A 201 8.17 -0.28 5.76
C VAL A 201 7.73 1.18 5.78
N ALA A 202 8.59 2.04 6.29
CA ALA A 202 8.40 3.49 6.33
C ALA A 202 9.50 4.18 5.54
N LEU A 203 9.12 5.17 4.75
CA LEU A 203 10.03 6.11 4.09
C LEU A 203 10.05 7.40 4.89
N CYS A 204 11.21 7.77 5.41
CA CYS A 204 11.40 8.94 6.26
C CYS A 204 11.69 10.21 5.45
N GLY A 205 11.52 11.39 6.08
CA GLY A 205 11.75 12.71 5.48
C GLY A 205 13.18 12.97 5.00
N ASP A 206 14.16 12.26 5.56
CA ASP A 206 15.57 12.23 5.14
C ASP A 206 15.86 11.15 4.09
N HIS A 207 14.81 10.51 3.55
CA HIS A 207 14.84 9.43 2.58
C HIS A 207 15.45 8.12 3.09
N SER A 208 15.62 7.94 4.41
CA SER A 208 15.92 6.62 4.97
C SER A 208 14.70 5.71 4.85
N ILE A 209 14.97 4.39 4.78
CA ILE A 209 13.93 3.36 4.77
C ILE A 209 14.06 2.59 6.08
N GLU A 210 12.99 2.57 6.86
CA GLU A 210 12.91 1.85 8.11
C GLU A 210 11.93 0.68 7.95
N HIS A 211 12.30 -0.49 8.44
CA HIS A 211 11.51 -1.70 8.33
C HIS A 211 11.28 -2.31 9.71
N SER A 212 10.03 -2.65 9.98
CA SER A 212 9.63 -3.37 11.19
C SER A 212 8.96 -4.67 10.79
N THR A 213 9.39 -5.76 11.42
CA THR A 213 8.70 -7.07 11.42
C THR A 213 8.01 -7.39 12.75
N THR A 214 8.00 -6.43 13.68
CA THR A 214 7.51 -6.56 15.07
C THR A 214 6.38 -5.58 15.37
N ALA A 215 5.53 -5.28 14.40
CA ALA A 215 4.39 -4.38 14.56
C ALA A 215 4.77 -2.99 15.12
N GLY A 216 5.95 -2.47 14.73
CA GLY A 216 6.43 -1.14 15.10
C GLY A 216 7.14 -1.07 16.46
N ASP A 217 7.33 -2.21 17.15
CA ASP A 217 8.05 -2.27 18.42
C ASP A 217 9.56 -2.02 18.26
N SER A 218 10.10 -2.34 17.09
CA SER A 218 11.49 -2.09 16.70
C SER A 218 11.60 -1.84 15.20
N TRP A 219 12.53 -0.96 14.84
CA TRP A 219 12.81 -0.59 13.45
C TRP A 219 14.26 -0.89 13.10
N GLN A 220 14.46 -1.40 11.90
CA GLN A 220 15.77 -1.61 11.31
C GLN A 220 15.87 -0.75 10.06
N GLN A 221 16.94 0.05 9.99
CA GLN A 221 17.25 0.81 8.80
C GLN A 221 17.68 -0.13 7.67
N GLU A 222 16.98 -0.06 6.55
CA GLU A 222 17.31 -0.78 5.32
C GLU A 222 18.30 0.03 4.47
N ARG A 223 19.09 -0.65 3.64
CA ARG A 223 19.95 0.02 2.66
C ARG A 223 19.11 0.57 1.51
N GLY A 224 18.65 1.81 1.66
CA GLY A 224 17.95 2.55 0.61
C GLY A 224 18.89 3.34 -0.31
N GLY A 225 18.38 3.70 -1.48
CA GLY A 225 19.01 4.70 -2.36
C GLY A 225 18.81 6.12 -1.83
N SER A 226 19.60 7.07 -2.33
CA SER A 226 19.33 8.50 -2.05
C SER A 226 18.12 8.98 -2.87
N LYS A 227 17.27 9.84 -2.30
CA LYS A 227 16.14 10.51 -2.99
C LYS A 227 14.99 9.57 -3.41
N VAL A 228 14.70 8.56 -2.60
CA VAL A 228 13.49 7.74 -2.76
C VAL A 228 12.25 8.61 -2.64
N LEU A 229 11.31 8.45 -3.58
CA LEU A 229 10.05 9.19 -3.65
C LEU A 229 8.89 8.41 -3.03
N ALA A 230 8.87 7.09 -3.26
CA ALA A 230 7.80 6.19 -2.83
C ALA A 230 8.35 4.79 -2.59
N ILE A 231 7.66 4.02 -1.77
CA ILE A 231 8.00 2.63 -1.43
C ILE A 231 6.80 1.72 -1.67
N ALA A 232 7.06 0.46 -2.00
CA ALA A 232 6.04 -0.59 -2.01
C ALA A 232 6.63 -1.90 -1.52
N THR A 233 5.78 -2.76 -0.95
CA THR A 233 6.16 -4.11 -0.53
C THR A 233 5.55 -5.13 -1.49
N GLY A 234 6.41 -5.97 -2.08
CA GLY A 234 6.01 -7.22 -2.72
C GLY A 234 6.20 -8.42 -1.78
N THR A 235 6.09 -9.63 -2.31
CA THR A 235 6.34 -10.85 -1.54
C THR A 235 7.79 -10.89 -1.05
N ASN A 236 8.02 -10.53 0.22
CA ASN A 236 9.33 -10.48 0.89
C ASN A 236 10.35 -9.51 0.27
N THR A 237 9.92 -8.55 -0.53
CA THR A 237 10.83 -7.60 -1.21
C THR A 237 10.30 -6.19 -1.06
N ILE A 238 11.18 -5.26 -0.71
CA ILE A 238 10.88 -3.84 -0.69
C ILE A 238 11.29 -3.25 -2.03
N PHE A 239 10.40 -2.47 -2.63
CA PHE A 239 10.68 -1.74 -3.86
C PHE A 239 10.68 -0.26 -3.57
N THR A 240 11.57 0.46 -4.25
CA THR A 240 11.71 1.91 -4.14
C THR A 240 11.53 2.55 -5.50
N ALA A 241 10.83 3.68 -5.57
CA ALA A 241 10.75 4.52 -6.75
C ALA A 241 11.61 5.77 -6.54
N SER A 242 12.46 6.11 -7.51
CA SER A 242 13.36 7.27 -7.45
C SER A 242 13.39 8.02 -8.79
N ARG A 243 13.76 9.31 -8.78
CA ARG A 243 13.98 10.07 -10.03
C ARG A 243 15.33 9.70 -10.66
N ALA A 244 15.30 9.42 -11.95
CA ALA A 244 16.46 9.14 -12.78
C ALA A 244 16.43 9.97 -14.09
N LYS A 245 17.51 9.94 -14.87
CA LYS A 245 17.59 10.68 -16.16
C LYS A 245 16.52 10.24 -17.18
N CYS A 246 15.99 9.04 -17.02
CA CYS A 246 15.00 8.41 -17.89
C CYS A 246 13.54 8.60 -17.42
N GLY A 247 13.30 9.25 -16.27
CA GLY A 247 12.00 9.31 -15.62
C GLY A 247 12.04 8.75 -14.21
N ILE A 248 11.11 7.86 -13.88
CA ILE A 248 11.09 7.13 -12.62
C ILE A 248 11.81 5.79 -12.80
N SER A 249 12.75 5.49 -11.90
CA SER A 249 13.39 4.18 -11.80
C SER A 249 12.83 3.43 -10.60
N VAL A 250 12.60 2.13 -10.76
CA VAL A 250 12.20 1.24 -9.66
C VAL A 250 13.30 0.22 -9.41
N ALA A 251 13.58 -0.05 -8.13
CA ALA A 251 14.60 -1.00 -7.70
C ALA A 251 14.18 -1.75 -6.43
N ALA A 252 14.56 -3.03 -6.35
CA ALA A 252 14.41 -3.87 -5.17
C ALA A 252 15.48 -3.57 -4.10
N VAL A 253 15.12 -3.73 -2.82
CA VAL A 253 15.97 -3.52 -1.65
C VAL A 253 16.05 -4.81 -0.82
N PRO A 254 17.24 -5.18 -0.29
CA PRO A 254 18.55 -4.60 -0.57
C PRO A 254 19.15 -5.13 -1.89
N GLY A 255 19.92 -4.30 -2.61
CA GLY A 255 20.79 -4.76 -3.70
C GLY A 255 20.46 -4.30 -5.12
N GLY A 256 19.41 -3.51 -5.32
CA GLY A 256 19.10 -2.93 -6.63
C GLY A 256 19.94 -1.69 -6.96
N ASP A 257 21.16 -1.89 -7.48
CA ASP A 257 21.83 -0.85 -8.30
C ASP A 257 21.24 -0.80 -9.73
N ASN A 258 20.45 -1.83 -10.08
CA ASN A 258 19.73 -1.94 -11.33
C ASN A 258 18.58 -0.92 -11.36
N THR A 259 18.89 0.25 -11.91
CA THR A 259 17.92 1.32 -12.15
C THR A 259 17.16 1.03 -13.44
N ASN A 260 16.16 0.14 -13.36
CA ASN A 260 15.25 -0.09 -14.48
C ASN A 260 14.23 1.05 -14.53
N CYS A 261 14.27 1.77 -15.65
CA CYS A 261 13.41 2.90 -15.91
C CYS A 261 12.02 2.43 -16.31
N VAL A 262 11.00 3.03 -15.71
CA VAL A 262 9.60 2.78 -16.07
C VAL A 262 9.27 3.55 -17.33
N ALA A 263 8.75 2.86 -18.36
CA ALA A 263 8.43 3.48 -19.64
C ALA A 263 7.35 4.56 -19.48
N GLY A 264 7.44 5.64 -20.28
CA GLY A 264 6.43 6.71 -20.27
C GLY A 264 6.50 7.68 -19.09
N THR A 265 7.45 7.53 -18.16
CA THR A 265 7.56 8.38 -16.96
C THR A 265 8.59 9.51 -17.06
N LYS A 266 9.21 9.70 -18.23
CA LYS A 266 10.31 10.67 -18.43
C LYS A 266 9.91 12.09 -18.06
N ASP A 267 8.69 12.48 -18.39
CA ASP A 267 8.18 13.84 -18.23
C ASP A 267 7.36 14.00 -16.94
N TRP A 268 7.27 12.95 -16.11
CA TRP A 268 6.56 13.02 -14.84
C TRP A 268 7.24 13.97 -13.87
N SER A 269 6.47 14.90 -13.33
CA SER A 269 6.92 15.86 -12.33
C SER A 269 6.01 15.80 -11.09
N GLY A 270 6.47 16.36 -9.97
CA GLY A 270 5.70 16.38 -8.73
C GLY A 270 5.73 15.07 -7.91
N PRO A 271 4.72 14.86 -7.05
CA PRO A 271 4.63 13.70 -6.18
C PRO A 271 4.33 12.43 -6.98
N VAL A 272 4.96 11.34 -6.56
CA VAL A 272 4.76 9.99 -7.10
C VAL A 272 4.43 9.08 -5.93
N ASP A 273 3.53 8.13 -6.14
CA ASP A 273 3.31 7.02 -5.22
C ASP A 273 3.34 5.68 -5.96
N MET A 274 3.57 4.59 -5.22
CA MET A 274 3.74 3.25 -5.76
C MET A 274 3.04 2.19 -4.91
N THR A 275 2.43 1.21 -5.56
CA THR A 275 1.90 0.01 -4.88
C THR A 275 2.17 -1.23 -5.72
N ILE A 276 2.24 -2.41 -5.09
CA ILE A 276 2.41 -3.69 -5.79
C ILE A 276 1.20 -4.58 -5.53
N VAL A 277 0.66 -5.19 -6.58
CA VAL A 277 -0.44 -6.18 -6.50
C VAL A 277 -0.26 -7.28 -7.53
N GLY A 278 -0.32 -8.55 -7.12
CA GLY A 278 -0.32 -9.69 -8.03
C GLY A 278 0.85 -9.72 -9.03
N GLY A 279 2.04 -9.28 -8.62
CA GLY A 279 3.22 -9.20 -9.50
C GLY A 279 3.22 -8.01 -10.47
N THR A 280 2.34 -7.03 -10.27
CA THR A 280 2.30 -5.76 -11.02
C THR A 280 2.68 -4.61 -10.10
N VAL A 281 3.60 -3.76 -10.55
CA VAL A 281 3.88 -2.44 -9.97
C VAL A 281 2.91 -1.45 -10.57
N TRP A 282 2.27 -0.67 -9.72
CA TRP A 282 1.53 0.54 -10.09
C TRP A 282 2.34 1.74 -9.65
N LEU A 283 2.59 2.67 -10.57
CA LEU A 283 3.09 4.00 -10.23
C LEU A 283 2.05 5.04 -10.65
N ALA A 284 1.85 6.06 -9.82
CA ALA A 284 0.88 7.11 -10.09
C ALA A 284 1.43 8.49 -9.71
N THR A 285 1.04 9.49 -10.48
CA THR A 285 1.08 10.91 -10.14
C THR A 285 -0.35 11.43 -9.99
N ALA A 286 -0.51 12.74 -9.78
CA ALA A 286 -1.81 13.37 -9.70
C ALA A 286 -2.64 13.24 -10.99
N ASP A 287 -1.96 13.13 -12.14
CA ASP A 287 -2.60 13.15 -13.46
C ASP A 287 -2.46 11.78 -14.14
N ASP A 288 -1.28 11.19 -14.09
CA ASP A 288 -0.95 9.96 -14.82
C ASP A 288 -0.78 8.73 -13.93
N ALA A 289 -0.85 7.55 -14.54
CA ALA A 289 -0.43 6.29 -13.93
C ALA A 289 0.07 5.30 -14.98
N VAL A 290 0.95 4.39 -14.55
CA VAL A 290 1.47 3.28 -15.38
C VAL A 290 1.52 2.00 -14.56
N THR A 291 1.47 0.87 -15.26
CA THR A 291 1.63 -0.46 -14.68
C THR A 291 2.76 -1.21 -15.38
N GLU A 292 3.58 -1.92 -14.60
CA GLU A 292 4.69 -2.72 -15.10
C GLU A 292 4.77 -4.07 -14.36
N PRO A 293 5.23 -5.15 -14.98
CA PRO A 293 5.55 -6.40 -14.29
C PRO A 293 6.66 -6.21 -13.24
N VAL A 294 6.49 -6.79 -12.04
CA VAL A 294 7.52 -6.79 -10.99
C VAL A 294 8.81 -7.46 -11.45
N ALA A 295 8.71 -8.47 -12.32
CA ALA A 295 9.86 -9.22 -12.85
C ALA A 295 10.86 -8.31 -13.61
N ASP A 296 10.43 -7.14 -14.05
CA ASP A 296 11.29 -6.19 -14.74
C ASP A 296 12.18 -5.39 -13.77
N PHE A 297 12.06 -5.59 -12.44
CA PHE A 297 12.78 -4.85 -11.40
C PHE A 297 13.57 -5.73 -10.41
N THR A 298 13.65 -7.03 -10.66
CA THR A 298 14.33 -8.02 -9.79
C THR A 298 15.59 -8.58 -10.41
#